data_AF-A0A9C9U483-F1
#
_entry.id   AF-A0A9C9U483-F1
#
_cell.length_a   1.000
_cell.length_b   1.000
_cell.length_c   1.000
_cell.angle_alpha   90.00
_cell.angle_beta   90.00
_cell.angle_gamma   90.00
#
_symmetry.space_group_name_H-M   'P 1'
#
loop_
_entity.id
_entity.type
_entity.pdbx_description
1 polymer ?
#
loop_
_entity_poly.entity_id
_entity_poly.type
_entity_poly.pdbx_seq_one_letter_code
_entity_poly.pdbx_strand_id
1 'polypeptide(L)'
;MVFRGLLDNPFEVREGLLESGYPYLQTDGSLVYNSINRYLSIEGIEPLEAIKIALPRLNGRFAIMALVAQGNLLIAARRGCELALSLHEEGYYFSSEAQVLSTFSKNVIQLEEGTPAVLRFVKP
;
A
#
# COMPACT_ATOMS: atom_id res chain seq x y z
N MET A 1 7.90 -0.39 3.09
CA MET A 1 6.66 -0.74 2.37
C MET A 1 6.81 -2.14 1.82
N VAL A 2 5.76 -2.95 1.89
CA VAL A 2 5.68 -4.23 1.19
C VAL A 2 4.85 -4.03 -0.07
N PHE A 3 5.31 -4.58 -1.20
CA PHE A 3 4.62 -4.58 -2.48
C PHE A 3 4.55 -6.02 -2.99
N ARG A 4 3.40 -6.39 -3.53
CA ARG A 4 3.20 -7.65 -4.25
C ARG A 4 2.39 -7.38 -5.50
N GLY A 5 2.81 -7.94 -6.63
CA GLY A 5 2.09 -7.84 -7.89
C GLY A 5 2.95 -7.25 -9.00
N LEU A 6 2.28 -6.66 -9.99
CA LEU A 6 2.90 -6.03 -11.16
C LEU A 6 2.12 -4.78 -11.58
N LEU A 7 2.85 -3.83 -12.17
CA LEU A 7 2.28 -2.69 -12.86
C LEU A 7 2.05 -3.02 -14.34
N ASP A 8 0.96 -2.51 -14.89
CA ASP A 8 0.66 -2.56 -16.33
C ASP A 8 1.25 -1.34 -17.06
N ASN A 9 1.54 -0.25 -16.35
CA ASN A 9 2.12 0.99 -16.88
C ASN A 9 3.49 1.38 -16.24
N PRO A 10 4.45 0.46 -16.08
CA PRO A 10 5.71 0.76 -15.39
C PRO A 10 6.60 1.75 -16.15
N PHE A 11 6.48 1.81 -17.47
CA PHE A 11 7.25 2.75 -18.29
C PHE A 11 6.81 4.19 -18.03
N GLU A 12 5.52 4.47 -18.11
CA GLU A 12 4.94 5.80 -17.88
C GLU A 12 5.19 6.30 -16.46
N VAL A 13 5.07 5.41 -15.48
CA VAL A 13 5.37 5.74 -14.08
C VAL A 13 6.85 6.07 -13.90
N ARG A 14 7.74 5.33 -14.57
CA ARG A 14 9.19 5.56 -14.49
C ARG A 14 9.58 6.89 -15.12
N GLU A 15 9.09 7.16 -16.34
CA GLU A 15 9.37 8.42 -17.04
C GLU A 15 8.92 9.62 -16.19
N GLY A 16 7.70 9.59 -15.65
CA GLY A 16 7.20 10.67 -14.80
C GLY A 16 8.01 10.88 -13.51
N LEU A 17 8.64 9.83 -12.97
CA LEU A 17 9.56 9.94 -11.83
C LEU A 17 10.93 10.48 -12.24
N LEU A 18 11.48 10.02 -13.37
CA LEU A 18 12.74 10.54 -13.94
C LEU A 18 12.66 12.04 -14.22
N GLU A 19 11.58 12.48 -14.88
CA GLU A 19 11.30 13.90 -15.14
C GLU A 19 11.20 14.74 -13.86
N SER A 20 10.83 14.10 -12.75
CA SER A 20 10.73 14.74 -11.44
C SER A 20 12.02 14.65 -10.61
N GLY A 21 13.13 14.22 -11.21
CA GLY A 21 14.45 14.16 -10.60
C GLY A 21 14.75 12.88 -9.79
N TYR A 22 13.92 11.85 -9.86
CA TYR A 22 14.22 10.56 -9.25
C TYR A 22 15.25 9.78 -10.09
N PRO A 23 16.06 8.90 -9.47
CA PRO A 23 16.94 8.00 -10.22
C PRO A 23 16.14 6.96 -11.02
N TYR A 24 16.80 6.27 -11.96
CA TYR A 24 16.19 5.16 -12.68
C TYR A 24 15.81 4.02 -11.71
N LEU A 25 14.52 3.72 -11.61
CA LEU A 25 13.96 2.70 -10.74
C LEU A 25 13.72 1.41 -11.52
N GLN A 26 14.28 0.30 -11.03
CA GLN A 26 14.31 -0.96 -11.77
C GLN A 26 13.03 -1.81 -11.58
N THR A 27 12.38 -1.72 -10.41
CA THR A 27 11.30 -2.64 -10.03
C THR A 27 9.97 -1.92 -9.81
N ASP A 28 8.86 -2.59 -10.10
CA ASP A 28 7.50 -2.07 -9.86
C ASP A 28 7.29 -1.64 -8.40
N GLY A 29 7.80 -2.43 -7.44
CA GLY A 29 7.74 -2.06 -6.03
C GLY A 29 8.45 -0.74 -5.72
N SER A 30 9.60 -0.49 -6.36
CA SER A 30 10.31 0.79 -6.21
C SER A 30 9.61 1.95 -6.92
N LEU A 31 8.97 1.71 -8.08
CA LEU A 31 8.14 2.69 -8.78
C LEU A 31 6.93 3.09 -7.93
N VAL A 32 6.22 2.12 -7.35
CA VAL A 32 5.07 2.34 -6.47
C VAL A 32 5.49 3.10 -5.21
N TYR A 33 6.59 2.68 -4.58
CA TYR A 33 7.12 3.33 -3.38
C TYR A 33 7.40 4.81 -3.63
N ASN A 34 8.17 5.11 -4.69
CA ASN A 34 8.55 6.48 -4.99
C ASN A 34 7.37 7.32 -5.48
N SER A 35 6.40 6.71 -6.19
CA SER A 35 5.16 7.40 -6.58
C SER A 35 4.37 7.86 -5.36
N ILE A 36 4.24 7.02 -4.32
CA ILE A 36 3.59 7.39 -3.06
C ILE A 36 4.45 8.40 -2.28
N ASN A 37 5.76 8.13 -2.16
CA ASN A 37 6.68 8.96 -1.39
C ASN A 37 6.80 10.38 -1.93
N ARG A 38 6.68 10.56 -3.24
CA ARG A 38 6.61 11.88 -3.90
C ARG A 38 5.50 12.74 -3.32
N TYR A 39 4.30 12.18 -3.18
CA TYR A 39 3.19 12.92 -2.58
C TYR A 39 3.38 13.07 -1.08
N LEU A 40 3.83 12.02 -0.35
CA LEU A 40 4.11 12.11 1.09
C LEU A 40 5.13 13.19 1.48
N SER A 41 6.01 13.58 0.56
CA SER A 41 7.04 14.60 0.79
C SER A 41 6.50 16.03 0.70
N ILE A 42 5.24 16.21 0.28
CA ILE A 42 4.59 17.53 0.23
C ILE A 42 4.25 17.96 1.67
N GLU A 43 4.67 19.16 2.04
CA GLU A 43 4.39 19.69 3.37
C GLU A 43 2.87 19.77 3.64
N GLY A 44 2.46 19.29 4.81
CA GLY A 44 1.05 19.31 5.25
C GLY A 44 0.15 18.24 4.62
N ILE A 45 0.67 17.33 3.79
CA ILE A 45 -0.12 16.24 3.23
C ILE A 45 -0.33 15.10 4.23
N GLU A 46 -1.56 14.66 4.38
CA GLU A 46 -1.87 13.48 5.19
C GLU A 46 -1.47 12.19 4.45
N PRO A 47 -0.96 11.16 5.16
CA PRO A 47 -0.50 9.94 4.50
C PRO A 47 -1.55 9.22 3.65
N LEU A 48 -2.80 9.24 4.12
CA LEU A 48 -3.91 8.65 3.38
C LEU A 48 -4.18 9.42 2.08
N GLU A 49 -4.07 10.74 2.09
CA GLU A 49 -4.29 11.57 0.91
C GLU A 49 -3.18 11.36 -0.13
N ALA A 50 -1.92 11.27 0.30
CA ALA A 50 -0.82 10.92 -0.60
C ALA A 50 -1.05 9.58 -1.33
N ILE A 51 -1.57 8.57 -0.62
CA ILE A 51 -1.89 7.26 -1.21
C ILE A 51 -3.10 7.35 -2.15
N LYS A 52 -4.16 8.06 -1.75
CA LYS A 52 -5.34 8.29 -2.61
C LYS A 52 -5.00 9.03 -3.89
N ILE A 53 -4.00 9.91 -3.86
CA ILE A 53 -3.51 10.60 -5.05
C ILE A 53 -2.63 9.66 -5.88
N ALA A 54 -1.71 8.90 -5.26
CA ALA A 54 -0.78 8.04 -5.99
C ALA A 54 -1.46 6.85 -6.67
N LEU A 55 -2.29 6.08 -5.95
CA LEU A 55 -2.81 4.79 -6.40
C LEU A 55 -3.60 4.82 -7.72
N PRO A 56 -4.46 5.81 -8.00
CA PRO A 56 -5.19 5.87 -9.26
C PRO A 56 -4.30 5.96 -10.50
N ARG A 57 -3.06 6.46 -10.37
CA ARG A 57 -2.08 6.59 -11.46
C ARG A 57 -1.29 5.31 -11.74
N LEU A 58 -1.41 4.33 -10.85
CA LEU A 58 -0.71 3.05 -10.92
C LEU A 58 -1.66 1.99 -11.48
N ASN A 59 -1.51 1.65 -12.76
CA ASN A 59 -2.28 0.60 -13.41
C ASN A 59 -1.58 -0.73 -13.16
N GLY A 60 -2.33 -1.79 -12.96
CA GLY A 60 -1.77 -3.10 -12.63
C GLY A 60 -2.60 -3.88 -11.65
N ARG A 61 -2.04 -5.02 -11.26
CA ARG A 61 -2.59 -5.93 -10.26
C ARG A 61 -1.59 -6.04 -9.13
N PHE A 62 -1.88 -5.39 -8.01
CA PHE A 62 -0.98 -5.35 -6.88
C PHE A 62 -1.69 -5.16 -5.53
N ALA A 63 -0.95 -5.44 -4.47
CA ALA A 63 -1.26 -5.15 -3.09
C ALA A 63 -0.07 -4.44 -2.43
N ILE A 64 -0.35 -3.47 -1.56
CA ILE A 64 0.66 -2.75 -0.79
C ILE A 64 0.32 -2.74 0.69
N MET A 65 1.38 -2.68 1.50
CA MET A 65 1.32 -2.29 2.91
C MET A 65 2.42 -1.28 3.21
N ALA A 66 2.02 -0.10 3.68
CA ALA A 66 2.91 1.00 4.01
C ALA A 66 2.80 1.32 5.50
N LEU A 67 3.89 1.14 6.23
CA LEU A 67 4.05 1.67 7.58
C LEU A 67 4.52 3.12 7.47
N VAL A 68 3.75 4.05 8.04
CA VAL A 68 4.05 5.49 7.99
C VAL A 68 4.37 5.98 9.40
N ALA A 69 5.64 6.28 9.63
CA ALA A 69 6.16 6.66 10.94
C ALA A 69 5.53 7.97 11.46
N GLN A 70 5.37 8.97 10.60
CA GLN A 70 4.85 10.30 10.98
C GLN A 70 3.42 10.23 11.53
N GLY A 71 2.64 9.23 11.11
CA GLY A 71 1.23 9.08 11.50
C GLY A 71 0.94 7.93 12.47
N ASN A 72 1.96 7.19 12.92
CA ASN A 72 1.80 5.93 13.66
C ASN A 72 0.70 5.05 13.05
N LEU A 73 0.78 4.83 11.74
CA LEU A 73 -0.28 4.15 11.01
C LEU A 73 0.27 3.17 9.96
N LEU A 74 -0.50 2.11 9.73
CA LEU A 74 -0.30 1.17 8.64
C LEU A 74 -1.43 1.36 7.63
N ILE A 75 -1.08 1.59 6.37
CA ILE A 75 -2.04 1.69 5.27
C ILE A 75 -1.86 0.49 4.37
N ALA A 76 -2.95 -0.22 4.11
CA ALA A 76 -3.01 -1.34 3.20
C ALA A 76 -3.99 -1.04 2.06
N ALA A 77 -3.63 -1.38 0.83
CA ALA A 77 -4.49 -1.18 -0.34
C ALA A 77 -4.25 -2.28 -1.36
N ARG A 78 -5.29 -2.59 -2.16
CA ARG A 78 -5.24 -3.59 -3.22
C ARG A 78 -5.91 -3.10 -4.51
N ARG A 79 -5.44 -3.66 -5.63
CA ARG A 79 -6.04 -3.59 -6.96
C ARG A 79 -5.79 -4.92 -7.68
N GLY A 80 -6.84 -5.65 -8.06
CA GLY A 80 -6.72 -6.92 -8.79
C GLY A 80 -6.01 -8.10 -8.09
N CYS A 81 -5.52 -7.94 -6.85
CA CYS A 81 -4.91 -8.97 -5.99
C CYS A 81 -5.69 -9.16 -4.70
N GLU A 82 -5.74 -10.36 -4.14
CA GLU A 82 -6.32 -10.59 -2.81
C GLU A 82 -5.45 -10.00 -1.69
N LEU A 83 -6.12 -9.44 -0.69
CA LEU A 83 -5.52 -9.00 0.56
C LEU A 83 -6.59 -9.06 1.65
N ALA A 84 -6.28 -9.76 2.73
CA ALA A 84 -7.14 -9.98 3.87
C ALA A 84 -6.45 -9.53 5.16
N LEU A 85 -7.26 -9.11 6.12
CA LEU A 85 -6.85 -8.70 7.47
C LEU A 85 -7.51 -9.63 8.48
N SER A 86 -6.71 -10.21 9.38
CA SER A 86 -7.17 -10.97 10.53
C SER A 86 -7.10 -10.13 11.79
N LEU A 87 -8.17 -10.18 12.59
CA LEU A 87 -8.24 -9.56 13.91
C LEU A 87 -7.99 -10.62 14.98
N HIS A 88 -6.91 -10.49 15.74
CA HIS A 88 -6.54 -11.40 16.82
C HIS A 88 -6.19 -10.61 18.09
N GLU A 89 -6.23 -11.26 19.25
CA GLU A 89 -5.92 -10.63 20.54
C GLU A 89 -4.47 -10.13 20.62
N GLU A 90 -3.55 -10.88 20.00
CA GLU A 90 -2.13 -10.52 19.94
C GLU A 90 -1.79 -9.47 18.87
N GLY A 91 -2.73 -9.16 17.97
CA GLY A 91 -2.54 -8.14 16.95
C GLY A 91 -3.26 -8.38 15.63
N TYR A 92 -2.76 -7.68 14.61
CA TYR A 92 -3.34 -7.63 13.28
C TYR A 92 -2.43 -8.34 12.28
N TYR A 93 -2.98 -9.26 11.48
CA TYR A 93 -2.21 -10.03 10.50
C TYR A 93 -2.78 -9.83 9.10
N PHE A 94 -1.90 -9.58 8.13
CA PHE A 94 -2.27 -9.45 6.73
C PHE A 94 -1.79 -10.66 5.94
N SER A 95 -2.62 -11.12 5.00
CA SER A 95 -2.26 -12.19 4.07
C SER A 95 -2.90 -11.93 2.71
N SER A 96 -2.24 -12.39 1.65
CA SER A 96 -2.85 -12.50 0.33
C SER A 96 -3.79 -13.70 0.20
N GLU A 97 -3.82 -14.57 1.21
CA GLU A 97 -4.59 -15.81 1.23
C GLU A 97 -5.42 -15.84 2.53
N ALA A 98 -6.73 -15.60 2.41
CA ALA A 98 -7.63 -15.53 3.56
C ALA A 98 -7.71 -16.84 4.35
N GLN A 99 -7.50 -17.99 3.69
CA GLN A 99 -7.48 -19.30 4.34
C GLN A 99 -6.35 -19.43 5.36
N VAL A 100 -5.17 -18.86 5.06
CA VAL A 100 -4.04 -18.82 6.00
C VAL A 100 -4.40 -18.03 7.25
N LEU A 101 -5.20 -16.97 7.13
CA LEU A 101 -5.62 -16.18 8.29
C LEU A 101 -6.68 -16.88 9.14
N SER A 102 -7.51 -17.71 8.50
CA SER A 102 -8.60 -18.44 9.15
C SER A 102 -8.10 -19.49 10.15
N THR A 103 -6.83 -19.90 10.07
CA THR A 103 -6.21 -20.77 11.08
C THR A 103 -5.84 -20.04 12.37
N PHE A 104 -5.71 -18.71 12.32
CA PHE A 104 -5.34 -17.86 13.46
C PHE A 104 -6.55 -17.15 14.07
N SER A 105 -7.57 -16.80 13.28
CA SER A 105 -8.78 -16.14 13.77
C SER A 105 -9.98 -16.41 12.86
N LYS A 106 -11.18 -16.41 13.46
CA LYS A 106 -12.46 -16.42 12.71
C LYS A 106 -12.84 -15.04 12.18
N ASN A 107 -12.21 -13.97 12.68
CA ASN A 107 -12.49 -12.59 12.29
C ASN A 107 -11.53 -12.17 11.17
N VAL A 108 -11.93 -12.49 9.93
CA VAL A 108 -11.18 -12.14 8.72
C VAL A 108 -11.97 -11.13 7.89
N ILE A 109 -11.34 -10.02 7.54
CA ILE A 109 -11.88 -8.97 6.69
C ILE A 109 -11.15 -9.00 5.36
N GLN A 110 -11.89 -9.27 4.27
CA GLN A 110 -11.36 -9.09 2.93
C GLN A 110 -11.31 -7.61 2.60
N LEU A 111 -10.16 -7.09 2.17
CA LEU A 111 -10.06 -5.69 1.77
C LEU A 111 -10.76 -5.48 0.43
N GLU A 112 -11.54 -4.42 0.36
CA GLU A 112 -12.18 -4.00 -0.88
C GLU A 112 -11.17 -3.37 -1.84
N GLU A 113 -11.44 -3.51 -3.14
CA GLU A 113 -10.62 -2.84 -4.15
C GLU A 113 -10.79 -1.33 -4.08
N GLY A 114 -9.69 -0.59 -4.22
CA GLY A 114 -9.75 0.87 -4.33
C GLY A 114 -10.04 1.61 -3.01
N THR A 115 -10.42 0.90 -1.94
CA THR A 115 -10.61 1.47 -0.60
C THR A 115 -9.43 1.09 0.29
N PRO A 116 -8.55 2.03 0.66
CA PRO A 116 -7.44 1.73 1.57
C PRO A 116 -7.94 1.43 2.98
N ALA A 117 -7.41 0.37 3.60
CA ALA A 117 -7.54 0.13 5.02
C ALA A 117 -6.48 0.93 5.80
N VAL A 118 -6.89 1.58 6.89
CA VAL A 118 -6.01 2.40 7.73
C VAL A 118 -6.07 1.89 9.16
N LEU A 119 -4.94 1.38 9.66
CA LEU A 119 -4.79 0.97 11.05
C LEU A 119 -3.97 2.04 11.76
N ARG A 120 -4.54 2.66 12.80
CA ARG A 120 -3.83 3.63 13.65
C ARG A 120 -3.37 2.93 14.91
N PHE A 121 -2.08 3.00 15.19
CA PHE A 121 -1.52 2.52 16.44
C PHE A 121 -1.74 3.59 17.51
N VAL A 122 -2.64 3.31 18.45
CA VAL A 122 -2.81 4.12 19.66
C VAL A 122 -1.70 3.70 20.61
N LYS A 123 -0.80 4.63 20.96
CA LYS A 123 0.14 4.36 22.06
C LYS A 123 -0.69 4.22 23.35
N PRO A 124 -0.41 3.21 24.19
CA PRO A 124 -1.06 3.08 25.49
C PRO A 124 -0.84 4.30 26.37
#